data_AF-A0A183J7X4-F1
#
_entry.id   AF-A0A183J7X4-F1
#
_cell.length_a   1.000
_cell.length_b   1.000
_cell.length_c   1.000
_cell.angle_alpha   90.00
_cell.angle_beta   90.00
_cell.angle_gamma   90.00
#
_symmetry.space_group_name_H-M   'P 1'
#
loop_
_entity.id
_entity.type
_entity.pdbx_description
1 polymer ?
#
loop_
_entity_poly.entity_id
_entity_poly.type
_entity_poly.pdbx_seq_one_letter_code
_entity_poly.pdbx_strand_id
1 'polypeptide(L)'
;MAGNLPPPGWMHSVPMMTSSYAYPPPNAGMPPPPMQMQQPVMFANVPPLSEKALEEKSKKWQHLQSKRYAEKRKFGFADTQKEEMPPEHVRKIIRDHGDMTSRKYRHDKRVYLG
;
A
#
# COMPACT_ATOMS: atom_id res chain seq x y z
N MET A 1 -38.13 -8.57 -21.28
CA MET A 1 -36.70 -8.63 -21.67
C MET A 1 -36.07 -7.31 -21.25
N ALA A 2 -35.48 -7.25 -20.06
CA ALA A 2 -34.84 -6.04 -19.56
C ALA A 2 -33.39 -5.99 -20.02
N GLY A 3 -33.06 -5.00 -20.85
CA GLY A 3 -31.71 -4.79 -21.38
C GLY A 3 -30.76 -4.30 -20.28
N ASN A 4 -29.61 -4.94 -20.20
CA ASN A 4 -28.53 -4.61 -19.26
C ASN A 4 -27.79 -3.36 -19.79
N LEU A 5 -28.12 -2.17 -19.30
CA LEU A 5 -27.39 -0.93 -19.63
C LEU A 5 -26.10 -0.87 -18.78
N PRO A 6 -24.92 -0.63 -19.39
CA PRO A 6 -23.68 -0.48 -18.64
C PRO A 6 -23.67 0.83 -17.82
N PRO A 7 -23.03 0.83 -16.62
CA PRO A 7 -22.99 1.99 -15.75
C PRO A 7 -22.19 3.15 -16.39
N PRO A 8 -22.70 4.40 -16.33
CA PRO A 8 -22.01 5.57 -16.86
C PRO A 8 -20.77 5.87 -16.01
N GLY A 9 -19.59 5.88 -16.62
CA GLY A 9 -18.34 6.23 -15.93
C GLY A 9 -17.04 5.67 -16.52
N TRP A 10 -17.11 4.78 -17.52
CA TRP A 10 -15.92 4.19 -18.15
C TRP A 10 -15.36 5.04 -19.32
N MET A 11 -15.59 6.36 -19.31
CA MET A 11 -14.91 7.28 -20.22
C MET A 11 -13.59 7.68 -19.58
N HIS A 12 -12.53 6.94 -19.91
CA HIS A 12 -11.16 7.32 -19.57
C HIS A 12 -10.85 8.63 -20.29
N SER A 13 -10.90 9.75 -19.56
CA SER A 13 -10.26 10.99 -19.99
C SER A 13 -8.76 10.76 -19.99
N VAL A 14 -8.24 10.37 -21.16
CA VAL A 14 -6.80 10.33 -21.41
C VAL A 14 -6.25 11.75 -21.23
N PRO A 15 -5.35 12.01 -20.27
CA PRO A 15 -4.71 13.31 -20.18
C PRO A 15 -3.77 13.48 -21.38
N MET A 16 -4.02 14.50 -22.20
CA MET A 16 -3.07 14.99 -23.20
C MET A 16 -1.86 15.57 -22.46
N MET A 17 -0.85 14.75 -22.18
CA MET A 17 0.43 15.22 -21.64
C MET A 17 1.39 15.54 -22.80
N THR A 18 1.64 16.82 -22.96
CA THR A 18 2.77 17.36 -23.72
C THR A 18 4.06 16.99 -23.00
N SER A 19 4.82 16.04 -23.52
CA SER A 19 6.24 15.94 -23.16
C SER A 19 7.00 15.16 -24.23
N SER A 20 7.99 15.84 -24.77
CA SER A 20 8.96 15.38 -25.76
C SER A 20 9.91 14.35 -25.13
N TYR A 21 9.50 13.10 -25.08
CA TYR A 21 10.40 11.97 -24.86
C TYR A 21 10.08 10.89 -25.90
N ALA A 22 11.07 10.60 -26.73
CA ALA A 22 11.01 9.58 -27.76
C ALA A 22 10.71 8.21 -27.11
N TYR A 23 9.54 7.66 -27.39
CA TYR A 23 9.24 6.27 -27.06
C TYR A 23 10.10 5.38 -27.96
N PRO A 24 10.80 4.35 -27.42
CA PRO A 24 11.43 3.35 -28.28
C PRO A 24 10.32 2.66 -29.10
N PRO A 25 10.55 2.42 -30.41
CA PRO A 25 9.56 1.74 -31.24
C PRO A 25 9.21 0.37 -30.64
N PRO A 26 7.93 -0.06 -30.76
CA PRO A 26 7.53 -1.38 -30.31
C PRO A 26 8.40 -2.42 -31.01
N ASN A 27 9.00 -3.32 -30.23
CA ASN A 27 9.85 -4.42 -30.68
C ASN A 27 9.07 -5.33 -31.63
N ALA A 28 9.03 -4.97 -32.92
CA ALA A 28 8.45 -5.75 -33.99
C ALA A 28 9.51 -6.76 -34.46
N GLY A 29 9.56 -7.94 -33.85
CA GLY A 29 10.44 -8.98 -34.37
C GLY A 29 10.74 -10.20 -33.51
N MET A 30 10.34 -10.28 -32.24
CA MET A 30 10.52 -11.55 -31.51
C MET A 30 9.36 -12.50 -31.81
N PRO A 31 9.59 -13.67 -32.44
CA PRO A 31 8.58 -14.71 -32.45
C PRO A 31 8.24 -15.05 -30.99
N PRO A 32 6.95 -15.31 -30.67
CA PRO A 32 6.60 -15.76 -29.33
C PRO A 32 7.48 -16.97 -29.01
N PRO A 33 8.07 -17.05 -27.79
CA PRO A 33 8.76 -18.26 -27.38
C PRO A 33 7.81 -19.44 -27.61
N PRO A 34 8.30 -20.58 -28.12
CA PRO A 34 7.45 -21.74 -28.31
C PRO A 34 6.70 -21.97 -27.00
N MET A 35 5.37 -21.98 -27.07
CA MET A 35 4.54 -22.39 -25.94
C MET A 35 4.94 -23.83 -25.65
N GLN A 36 5.91 -24.03 -24.77
CA GLN A 36 6.08 -25.29 -24.10
C GLN A 36 4.72 -25.52 -23.45
N MET A 37 3.98 -26.51 -23.97
CA MET A 37 2.87 -27.10 -23.25
C MET A 37 3.41 -27.35 -21.85
N GLN A 38 2.97 -26.53 -20.90
CA GLN A 38 3.20 -26.82 -19.50
C GLN A 38 2.52 -28.16 -19.32
N GLN A 39 3.33 -29.21 -19.23
CA GLN A 39 2.80 -30.51 -18.87
C GLN A 39 2.00 -30.27 -17.60
N PRO A 40 0.74 -30.75 -17.53
CA PRO A 40 -0.04 -30.62 -16.33
C PRO A 40 0.84 -31.20 -15.22
N VAL A 41 1.27 -30.34 -14.29
CA VAL A 41 2.03 -30.80 -13.13
C VAL A 41 1.12 -31.79 -12.44
N MET A 42 1.42 -33.07 -12.64
CA MET A 42 0.70 -34.15 -12.02
C MET A 42 0.92 -33.96 -10.53
N PHE A 43 -0.03 -33.34 -9.83
CA PHE A 43 -0.10 -33.32 -8.36
C PHE A 43 -0.33 -34.74 -7.79
N ALA A 44 -0.06 -35.78 -8.58
CA ALA A 44 -0.43 -37.16 -8.37
C ALA A 44 0.54 -37.92 -7.45
N ASN A 45 1.60 -37.30 -6.93
CA ASN A 45 2.54 -38.01 -6.05
C ASN A 45 3.18 -37.15 -4.96
N VAL A 46 2.43 -36.20 -4.38
CA VAL A 46 2.80 -35.71 -3.05
C VAL A 46 2.42 -36.82 -2.06
N PRO A 47 3.39 -37.48 -1.40
CA PRO A 47 3.04 -38.38 -0.30
C PRO A 47 2.19 -37.60 0.70
N PRO A 48 1.18 -38.22 1.33
CA PRO A 48 0.36 -37.54 2.32
C PRO A 48 1.32 -36.90 3.32
N LEU A 49 1.30 -35.56 3.38
CA LEU A 49 2.14 -34.84 4.33
C LEU A 49 1.85 -35.41 5.71
N SER A 50 2.90 -35.65 6.50
CA SER A 50 2.71 -36.12 7.88
C SER A 50 1.75 -35.19 8.61
N GLU A 51 0.95 -35.74 9.53
CA GLU A 51 -0.04 -34.97 10.29
C GLU A 51 0.56 -33.70 10.91
N LYS A 52 1.82 -33.80 11.40
CA LYS A 52 2.60 -32.65 11.89
C LYS A 52 2.86 -31.59 10.82
N ALA A 53 3.22 -31.99 9.60
CA ALA A 53 3.50 -31.05 8.52
C ALA A 53 2.21 -30.37 7.99
N LEU A 54 1.08 -31.08 8.03
CA LEU A 54 -0.25 -30.51 7.78
C LEU A 54 -0.65 -29.49 8.86
N GLU A 55 -0.43 -29.83 10.12
CA GLU A 55 -0.73 -28.95 11.25
C GLU A 55 0.13 -27.67 11.20
N GLU A 56 1.42 -27.79 10.91
CA GLU A 56 2.30 -26.64 10.70
C GLU A 56 1.87 -25.76 9.53
N LYS A 57 1.46 -26.38 8.41
CA LYS A 57 0.97 -25.64 7.24
C LYS A 57 -0.32 -24.89 7.56
N SER A 58 -1.24 -25.53 8.29
CA SER A 58 -2.48 -24.92 8.76
C SER A 58 -2.19 -23.74 9.67
N LYS A 59 -1.31 -23.91 10.67
CA LYS A 59 -0.88 -22.82 11.56
C LYS A 59 -0.28 -21.66 10.77
N LYS A 60 0.67 -21.93 9.87
CA LYS A 60 1.31 -20.89 9.03
C LYS A 60 0.27 -20.14 8.19
N TRP A 61 -0.69 -20.85 7.61
CA TRP A 61 -1.76 -20.26 6.81
C TRP A 61 -2.68 -19.38 7.66
N GLN A 62 -3.10 -19.85 8.83
CA GLN A 62 -3.92 -19.06 9.76
C GLN A 62 -3.19 -17.77 10.18
N HIS A 63 -1.91 -17.85 10.56
CA HIS A 63 -1.12 -16.66 10.94
C HIS A 63 -1.03 -15.65 9.79
N LEU A 64 -0.78 -16.14 8.57
CA LEU A 64 -0.73 -15.29 7.38
C LEU A 64 -2.07 -14.61 7.13
N GLN A 65 -3.17 -15.35 7.26
CA GLN A 65 -4.52 -14.83 7.00
C GLN A 65 -4.94 -13.80 8.04
N SER A 66 -4.75 -14.12 9.33
CA SER A 66 -5.01 -13.19 10.44
C SER A 66 -4.18 -11.91 10.32
N LYS A 67 -2.93 -12.00 9.85
CA LYS A 67 -2.12 -10.82 9.57
C LYS A 67 -2.64 -10.07 8.35
N ARG A 68 -2.82 -10.74 7.21
CA ARG A 68 -3.20 -10.12 5.93
C ARG A 68 -4.51 -9.34 6.04
N TYR A 69 -5.50 -9.92 6.69
CA TYR A 69 -6.84 -9.35 6.83
C TYR A 69 -7.11 -8.77 8.22
N ALA A 70 -6.05 -8.35 8.93
CA ALA A 70 -6.20 -7.66 10.20
C ALA A 70 -7.01 -6.37 10.02
N GLU A 71 -7.88 -6.07 10.97
CA GLU A 71 -8.80 -4.93 10.91
C GLU A 71 -8.08 -3.58 10.70
N LYS A 72 -6.89 -3.41 11.28
CA LYS A 72 -6.02 -2.24 11.06
C LYS A 72 -5.53 -2.03 9.63
N ARG A 73 -5.70 -3.02 8.74
CA ARG A 73 -5.31 -2.95 7.32
C ARG A 73 -6.51 -2.80 6.39
N LYS A 74 -7.73 -2.72 6.94
CA LYS A 74 -8.92 -2.51 6.12
C LYS A 74 -8.94 -1.08 5.57
N PHE A 75 -9.48 -0.93 4.36
CA PHE A 75 -9.72 0.38 3.78
C PHE A 75 -10.67 1.19 4.69
N GLY A 76 -10.36 2.46 4.93
CA GLY A 76 -11.11 3.31 5.86
C GLY A 76 -10.80 3.08 7.34
N PHE A 77 -9.75 2.32 7.68
CA PHE A 77 -9.25 2.28 9.05
C PHE A 77 -8.64 3.63 9.42
N ALA A 78 -9.25 4.33 10.38
CA ALA A 78 -8.61 5.45 11.07
C ALA A 78 -7.66 4.89 12.12
N ASP A 79 -6.40 5.32 12.05
CA ASP A 79 -5.36 4.89 12.98
C ASP A 79 -5.69 5.24 14.43
N THR A 80 -4.95 4.61 15.33
CA THR A 80 -5.01 4.76 16.79
C THR A 80 -5.22 6.20 17.22
N GLN A 81 -6.16 6.36 18.15
CA GLN A 81 -6.57 7.65 18.72
C GLN A 81 -5.36 8.45 19.22
N LYS A 82 -5.43 9.79 19.12
CA LYS A 82 -4.38 10.68 19.62
C LYS A 82 -4.22 10.46 21.12
N GLU A 83 -3.14 9.80 21.51
CA GLU A 83 -2.76 9.67 22.91
C GLU A 83 -2.26 11.02 23.44
N GLU A 84 -2.58 11.33 24.69
CA GLU A 84 -2.18 12.59 25.30
C GLU A 84 -0.66 12.58 25.55
N MET A 85 0.05 13.47 24.85
CA MET A 85 1.49 13.64 25.04
C MET A 85 1.79 14.15 26.46
N PRO A 86 2.91 13.73 27.08
CA PRO A 86 3.27 14.18 28.42
C PRO A 86 3.26 15.72 28.52
N PRO A 87 2.72 16.29 29.61
CA PRO A 87 2.59 17.74 29.75
C PRO A 87 3.96 18.46 29.75
N GLU A 88 5.02 17.76 30.14
CA GLU A 88 6.40 18.27 30.06
C GLU A 88 6.84 18.63 28.63
N HIS A 89 6.29 17.95 27.62
CA HIS A 89 6.62 18.23 26.23
C HIS A 89 6.22 19.65 25.82
N VAL A 90 4.97 20.04 26.13
CA VAL A 90 4.46 21.39 25.86
C VAL A 90 5.20 22.41 26.72
N ARG A 91 5.40 22.13 28.01
CA ARG A 91 6.14 23.02 28.93
C ARG A 91 7.55 23.32 28.42
N LYS A 92 8.24 22.30 27.92
CA LYS A 92 9.58 22.44 27.36
C LYS A 92 9.57 23.29 26.09
N ILE A 93 8.65 23.04 25.15
CA ILE A 93 8.54 23.83 23.92
C ILE A 93 8.34 25.32 24.27
N ILE A 94 7.37 25.65 25.12
CA ILE A 94 7.13 27.06 25.50
C ILE A 94 8.36 27.69 26.17
N ARG A 95 9.04 26.96 27.05
CA ARG A 95 10.25 27.46 27.73
C ARG A 95 11.42 27.66 26.77
N ASP A 96 11.65 26.72 25.86
CA ASP A 96 12.77 26.73 24.93
C ASP A 96 12.60 27.84 23.87
N HIS A 97 11.36 28.08 23.42
CA HIS A 97 11.02 29.16 22.49
C HIS A 97 11.02 30.53 23.15
N GLY A 98 10.55 30.62 24.40
CA GLY A 98 10.56 31.83 25.20
C GLY A 98 9.96 33.03 24.48
N ASP A 99 10.76 34.09 24.34
CA ASP A 99 10.39 35.35 23.71
C ASP A 99 10.62 35.40 22.19
N MET A 100 10.91 34.25 21.57
CA MET A 100 11.19 34.11 20.14
C MET A 100 12.39 34.94 19.63
N THR A 101 13.23 35.51 20.49
CA THR A 101 14.36 36.35 20.05
C THR A 101 15.49 35.54 19.41
N SER A 102 15.65 34.28 19.84
CA SER A 102 16.66 33.36 19.31
C SER A 102 16.47 33.08 17.81
N ARG A 103 17.57 33.20 17.03
CA ARG A 103 17.59 32.90 15.58
C ARG A 103 17.20 31.44 15.29
N LYS A 104 17.41 30.53 16.24
CA LYS A 104 17.08 29.10 16.11
C LYS A 104 15.59 28.88 15.80
N TYR A 105 14.71 29.68 16.40
CA TYR A 105 13.26 29.57 16.26
C TYR A 105 12.69 30.59 15.26
N ARG A 106 13.50 31.06 14.30
CA ARG A 106 13.08 32.10 13.33
C ARG A 106 11.89 31.69 12.47
N HIS A 107 11.75 30.41 12.13
CA HIS A 107 10.64 29.90 11.32
C HIS A 107 9.31 29.89 12.07
N ASP A 108 9.38 29.63 13.37
CA ASP A 108 8.21 29.48 14.23
C ASP A 108 7.56 30.84 14.52
N LYS A 109 8.30 31.97 14.38
CA LYS A 109 7.76 33.33 14.54
C LYS A 109 6.49 33.60 13.73
N ARG A 110 6.46 33.10 12.48
CA ARG A 110 5.30 33.28 11.61
C ARG A 110 4.09 32.50 12.10
N VAL A 111 4.32 31.31 12.66
CA VAL A 111 3.27 30.44 13.19
C VAL A 111 2.65 31.05 14.45
N TYR A 112 3.44 31.69 15.31
CA TYR A 112 2.93 32.36 16.52
C TYR A 112 2.06 33.59 16.24
N LEU A 113 2.11 34.16 15.03
CA LEU A 113 1.29 35.32 14.64
C LEU A 113 0.09 34.95 13.76
N GLY A 114 -0.10 33.65 13.49
CA GLY A 114 -1.15 33.12 12.62
C GLY A 114 -2.51 32.95 13.30
#